data_AF-A0A519VE06-F1
#
_entry.id   AF-A0A519VE06-F1
#
_cell.length_a   1.000
_cell.length_b   1.000
_cell.length_c   1.000
_cell.angle_alpha   90.00
_cell.angle_beta   90.00
_cell.angle_gamma   90.00
#
_symmetry.space_group_name_H-M   'P 1'
#
loop_
_entity.id
_entity.type
_entity.pdbx_description
1 polymer ?
#
loop_
_entity_poly.entity_id
_entity_poly.type
_entity_poly.pdbx_seq_one_letter_code
_entity_poly.pdbx_strand_id
1 'polypeptide(L)'
;MKLLLKTLLILIIFSSCEKQEEQLKIRVNYYKQTVNTPKGPIMALSVQSGTDLGSTNWSPSTTKIAGFVYEPGYIYELLVSAQTIENPYSEFGSTAYVLKQIISRTKIENNATFSLDLKSDNVNYLKGDVSNGFNILNEVNIDCNSLCDDLALAIQSNAKHVRGEFALKDDGSIKLISITND
;
A
#
# COMPACT_ATOMS: atom_id res chain seq x y z
N MET A 1 6.92 -55.48 -55.49
CA MET A 1 8.20 -55.38 -54.76
C MET A 1 8.61 -53.91 -54.69
N LYS A 2 8.65 -53.35 -53.46
CA LYS A 2 9.37 -52.15 -52.98
C LYS A 2 9.05 -50.81 -53.70
N LEU A 3 8.17 -49.98 -53.15
CA LEU A 3 8.42 -49.04 -52.02
C LEU A 3 9.53 -48.04 -52.35
N LEU A 4 9.18 -46.77 -52.60
CA LEU A 4 10.03 -45.62 -52.30
C LEU A 4 9.14 -44.39 -52.05
N LEU A 5 8.74 -44.30 -50.78
CA LEU A 5 8.04 -43.22 -50.10
C LEU A 5 8.98 -42.00 -50.05
N LYS A 6 8.62 -40.89 -50.72
CA LYS A 6 9.29 -39.60 -50.54
C LYS A 6 8.70 -38.90 -49.33
N THR A 7 9.26 -39.15 -48.16
CA THR A 7 8.83 -38.53 -46.90
C THR A 7 9.29 -37.07 -46.87
N LEU A 8 8.34 -36.16 -47.03
CA LEU A 8 8.48 -34.72 -46.83
C LEU A 8 8.75 -34.46 -45.33
N LEU A 9 9.97 -34.04 -45.00
CA LEU A 9 10.37 -33.64 -43.66
C LEU A 9 9.69 -32.29 -43.33
N ILE A 10 8.49 -32.35 -42.78
CA ILE A 10 7.79 -31.21 -42.19
C ILE A 10 8.51 -30.85 -40.89
N LEU A 11 9.27 -29.75 -40.94
CA LEU A 11 9.88 -29.11 -39.79
C LEU A 11 8.76 -28.39 -39.01
N ILE A 12 8.17 -29.08 -38.03
CA ILE A 12 7.20 -28.47 -37.10
C ILE A 12 7.98 -27.50 -36.22
N ILE A 13 7.93 -26.22 -36.59
CA ILE A 13 8.39 -25.13 -35.73
C ILE A 13 7.35 -25.03 -34.62
N PHE A 14 7.62 -25.66 -33.48
CA PHE A 14 6.89 -25.42 -32.24
C PHE A 14 7.16 -23.98 -31.80
N SER A 15 6.38 -23.04 -32.33
CA SER A 15 6.28 -21.70 -31.77
C SER A 15 5.47 -21.81 -30.48
N SER A 16 6.14 -22.26 -29.42
CA SER A 16 5.61 -22.20 -28.06
C SER A 16 5.51 -20.71 -27.70
N CYS A 17 4.34 -20.13 -27.89
CA CYS A 17 4.06 -18.77 -27.43
C CYS A 17 3.95 -18.85 -25.90
N GLU A 18 5.08 -18.75 -25.22
CA GLU A 18 5.13 -18.64 -23.77
C GLU A 18 4.56 -17.27 -23.40
N LYS A 19 3.39 -17.24 -22.75
CA LYS A 19 2.82 -15.98 -22.21
C LYS A 19 3.80 -15.47 -21.16
N GLN A 20 4.63 -14.50 -21.55
CA GLN A 20 5.58 -13.87 -20.65
C GLN A 20 4.80 -13.09 -19.59
N GLU A 21 4.89 -13.54 -18.33
CA GLU A 21 4.26 -12.88 -17.19
C GLU A 21 4.87 -11.47 -17.04
N GLU A 22 4.04 -10.44 -17.15
CA GLU A 22 4.50 -9.06 -17.04
C GLU A 22 4.96 -8.77 -15.61
N GLN A 23 6.23 -8.44 -15.46
CA GLN A 23 6.82 -8.02 -14.20
C GLN A 23 6.94 -6.50 -14.16
N LEU A 24 6.57 -5.92 -13.03
CA LEU A 24 6.63 -4.48 -12.82
C LEU A 24 7.19 -4.14 -11.45
N LYS A 25 7.74 -2.94 -11.36
CA LYS A 25 8.32 -2.41 -10.13
C LYS A 25 7.26 -1.63 -9.35
N ILE A 26 7.21 -1.88 -8.05
CA ILE A 26 6.44 -1.09 -7.08
C ILE A 26 7.38 -0.65 -5.98
N ARG A 27 7.34 0.61 -5.57
CA ARG A 27 7.92 1.02 -4.28
C ARG A 27 6.84 1.11 -3.23
N VAL A 28 7.12 0.64 -2.02
CA VAL A 28 6.23 0.75 -0.86
C VAL A 28 6.90 1.65 0.16
N ASN A 29 6.18 2.67 0.62
CA ASN A 29 6.68 3.68 1.53
C ASN A 29 6.80 3.16 2.96
N TYR A 30 7.49 3.91 3.81
CA TYR A 30 7.75 3.56 5.22
C TYR A 30 6.55 3.76 6.15
N TYR A 31 5.44 4.28 5.65
CA TYR A 31 4.16 4.42 6.36
C TYR A 31 2.98 4.01 5.46
N LYS A 32 1.88 3.59 6.09
CA LYS A 32 0.59 3.35 5.44
C LYS A 32 -0.28 4.61 5.48
N GLN A 33 -1.22 4.75 4.56
CA GLN A 33 -2.16 5.88 4.51
C GLN A 33 -3.57 5.45 4.94
N THR A 34 -4.31 6.34 5.61
CA THR A 34 -5.74 6.16 5.88
C THR A 34 -6.54 6.39 4.61
N VAL A 35 -7.48 5.48 4.30
CA VAL A 35 -8.31 5.57 3.09
C VAL A 35 -9.72 5.11 3.40
N ASN A 36 -10.72 5.87 2.96
CA ASN A 36 -12.10 5.42 2.95
C ASN A 36 -12.38 4.59 1.68
N THR A 37 -12.90 3.38 1.83
CA THR A 37 -13.31 2.52 0.72
C THR A 37 -14.81 2.22 0.79
N PRO A 38 -15.44 1.69 -0.28
CA PRO A 38 -16.84 1.24 -0.22
C PRO A 38 -17.11 0.18 0.86
N LYS A 39 -16.07 -0.53 1.34
CA LYS A 39 -16.18 -1.54 2.41
C LYS A 39 -15.83 -0.98 3.80
N GLY A 40 -15.59 0.32 3.91
CA GLY A 40 -15.18 1.00 5.13
C GLY A 40 -13.73 1.48 5.10
N PRO A 41 -13.30 2.20 6.15
CA PRO A 41 -11.97 2.76 6.24
C PRO A 41 -10.90 1.69 6.50
N ILE A 42 -9.73 1.82 5.87
CA ILE A 42 -8.60 0.91 6.01
C ILE A 42 -7.26 1.67 6.06
N MET A 43 -6.21 1.00 6.56
CA MET A 43 -4.82 1.41 6.33
C MET A 43 -4.30 0.79 5.03
N ALA A 44 -4.13 1.61 4.00
CA ALA A 44 -3.62 1.22 2.69
C ALA A 44 -2.10 1.35 2.61
N LEU A 45 -1.45 0.55 1.77
CA LEU A 45 -0.03 0.77 1.47
C LEU A 45 0.12 2.12 0.75
N SER A 46 1.14 2.89 1.09
CA SER A 46 1.51 4.07 0.32
C SER A 46 2.55 3.65 -0.73
N VAL A 47 2.27 3.82 -2.02
CA VAL A 47 3.06 3.20 -3.10
C VAL A 47 3.44 4.16 -4.23
N GLN A 48 4.49 3.79 -4.96
CA GLN A 48 4.83 4.31 -6.28
C GLN A 48 4.82 3.18 -7.29
N SER A 49 4.30 3.45 -8.48
CA SER A 49 4.31 2.54 -9.62
C SER A 49 4.30 3.34 -10.93
N GLY A 50 4.68 2.72 -12.04
CA GLY A 50 4.65 3.37 -13.35
C GLY A 50 5.49 4.65 -13.37
N THR A 51 4.89 5.76 -13.80
CA THR A 51 5.56 7.06 -13.95
C THR A 51 5.94 7.72 -12.62
N ASP A 52 5.35 7.29 -11.49
CA ASP A 52 5.64 7.86 -10.18
C ASP A 52 6.88 7.24 -9.52
N LEU A 53 7.46 6.19 -10.11
CA LEU A 53 8.65 5.52 -9.58
C LEU A 53 9.83 6.50 -9.41
N GLY A 54 10.28 6.66 -8.17
CA GLY A 54 11.41 7.54 -7.85
C GLY A 54 11.02 9.01 -7.62
N SER A 55 9.73 9.36 -7.81
CA SER A 55 9.23 10.71 -7.54
C SER A 55 9.02 10.96 -6.03
N THR A 56 8.45 12.10 -5.68
CA THR A 56 7.93 12.40 -4.33
C THR A 56 6.44 12.07 -4.18
N ASN A 57 5.78 11.66 -5.25
CA ASN A 57 4.36 11.35 -5.24
C ASN A 57 4.16 9.96 -4.68
N TRP A 58 3.30 9.82 -3.68
CA TRP A 58 2.93 8.55 -3.09
C TRP A 58 1.42 8.46 -3.03
N SER A 59 0.89 7.35 -3.53
CA SER A 59 -0.55 7.14 -3.63
C SER A 59 -0.97 5.94 -2.81
N PRO A 60 -2.15 5.98 -2.18
CA PRO A 60 -2.65 4.82 -1.48
C PRO A 60 -2.97 3.68 -2.46
N SER A 61 -2.60 2.46 -2.09
CA SER A 61 -2.97 1.23 -2.77
C SER A 61 -3.66 0.29 -1.80
N THR A 62 -4.91 -0.04 -2.14
CA THR A 62 -5.73 -1.02 -1.42
C THR A 62 -5.48 -2.45 -1.92
N THR A 63 -4.69 -2.60 -2.99
CA THR A 63 -4.35 -3.88 -3.59
C THR A 63 -3.31 -4.59 -2.73
N LYS A 64 -3.63 -5.81 -2.31
CA LYS A 64 -2.68 -6.68 -1.61
C LYS A 64 -1.62 -7.19 -2.58
N ILE A 65 -0.38 -7.24 -2.10
CA ILE A 65 0.74 -7.89 -2.80
C ILE A 65 0.97 -9.23 -2.12
N ALA A 66 0.59 -10.33 -2.77
CA ALA A 66 0.73 -11.68 -2.21
C ALA A 66 2.20 -12.01 -1.99
N GLY A 67 2.54 -12.55 -0.81
CA GLY A 67 3.91 -12.87 -0.42
C GLY A 67 4.71 -11.69 0.13
N PHE A 68 4.17 -10.46 0.13
CA PHE A 68 4.80 -9.31 0.77
C PHE A 68 4.22 -9.08 2.18
N VAL A 69 5.11 -9.01 3.17
CA VAL A 69 4.78 -8.63 4.55
C VAL A 69 5.36 -7.24 4.79
N TYR A 70 4.47 -6.29 5.05
CA TYR A 70 4.85 -4.92 5.32
C TYR A 70 5.39 -4.74 6.74
N GLU A 71 6.46 -3.96 6.87
CA GLU A 71 6.97 -3.49 8.16
C GLU A 71 7.13 -1.95 8.11
N PRO A 72 6.68 -1.23 9.16
CA PRO A 72 6.84 0.23 9.21
C PRO A 72 8.30 0.64 9.33
N GLY A 73 8.61 1.83 8.81
CA GLY A 73 9.96 2.41 8.87
C GLY A 73 10.93 1.95 7.79
N TYR A 74 10.47 1.21 6.79
CA TYR A 74 11.27 0.78 5.65
C TYR A 74 10.63 1.23 4.33
N ILE A 75 11.44 1.76 3.41
CA ILE A 75 11.06 1.85 2.00
C ILE A 75 11.50 0.58 1.30
N TYR A 76 10.57 -0.03 0.56
CA TYR A 76 10.82 -1.22 -0.24
C TYR A 76 10.79 -0.88 -1.72
N GLU A 77 11.69 -1.48 -2.50
CA GLU A 77 11.51 -1.65 -3.95
C GLU A 77 11.21 -3.12 -4.22
N LEU A 78 10.07 -3.38 -4.83
CA LEU A 78 9.55 -4.71 -5.09
C LEU A 78 9.49 -4.95 -6.60
N LEU A 79 9.88 -6.15 -7.01
CA LEU A 79 9.51 -6.71 -8.29
C LEU A 79 8.29 -7.61 -8.08
N VAL A 80 7.20 -7.30 -8.77
CA VAL A 80 5.95 -8.05 -8.68
C VAL A 80 5.53 -8.50 -10.07
N SER A 81 4.71 -9.54 -10.15
CA SER A 81 3.92 -9.78 -11.36
C SER A 81 2.49 -9.30 -11.18
N ALA A 82 1.94 -8.73 -12.25
CA ALA A 82 0.52 -8.44 -12.34
C ALA A 82 -0.22 -9.66 -12.87
N GLN A 83 -1.27 -10.07 -12.17
CA GLN A 83 -2.18 -11.10 -12.62
C GLN A 83 -3.58 -10.51 -12.73
N THR A 84 -4.16 -10.57 -13.92
CA THR A 84 -5.57 -10.26 -14.11
C THR A 84 -6.38 -11.42 -13.53
N ILE A 85 -7.08 -11.15 -12.44
CA ILE A 85 -8.10 -12.03 -11.91
C ILE A 85 -9.38 -11.74 -12.69
N GLU A 86 -9.86 -12.74 -13.44
CA GLU A 86 -11.19 -12.65 -14.05
C GLU A 86 -12.23 -12.43 -12.96
N ASN A 87 -13.03 -11.37 -13.12
CA ASN A 87 -14.14 -11.08 -12.24
C ASN A 87 -15.43 -11.31 -13.04
N PRO A 88 -16.26 -12.30 -12.70
CA PRO A 88 -17.50 -12.55 -13.43
C PRO A 88 -18.50 -11.38 -13.35
N TYR A 89 -18.26 -10.40 -12.46
CA TYR A 89 -19.09 -9.21 -12.29
C TYR A 89 -18.47 -7.92 -12.84
N SER A 90 -17.25 -7.93 -13.42
CA SER A 90 -16.67 -6.75 -14.07
C SER A 90 -16.01 -7.09 -15.40
N GLU A 91 -16.29 -6.29 -16.44
CA GLU A 91 -15.71 -6.48 -17.77
C GLU A 91 -14.19 -6.31 -17.81
N PHE A 92 -13.61 -5.64 -16.81
CA PHE A 92 -12.17 -5.33 -16.75
C PHE A 92 -11.36 -6.20 -15.78
N GLY A 93 -11.96 -7.24 -15.19
CA GLY A 93 -11.29 -8.07 -14.18
C GLY A 93 -10.82 -7.26 -12.96
N SER A 94 -9.91 -7.82 -12.16
CA SER A 94 -9.22 -7.13 -11.08
C SER A 94 -7.72 -7.45 -11.15
N THR A 95 -6.86 -6.48 -10.87
CA THR A 95 -5.40 -6.72 -10.85
C THR A 95 -4.97 -7.17 -9.46
N ALA A 96 -4.33 -8.34 -9.37
CA ALA A 96 -3.62 -8.79 -8.19
C ALA A 96 -2.13 -8.80 -8.44
N TYR A 97 -1.35 -8.52 -7.38
CA TYR A 97 0.10 -8.53 -7.44
C TYR A 97 0.65 -9.71 -6.65
N VAL A 98 1.63 -10.40 -7.22
CA VAL A 98 2.40 -11.45 -6.53
C VAL A 98 3.85 -11.00 -6.44
N LEU A 99 4.41 -11.01 -5.22
CA LEU A 99 5.81 -10.67 -5.00
C LEU A 99 6.70 -11.71 -5.70
N LYS A 100 7.59 -11.23 -6.55
CA LYS A 100 8.65 -12.06 -7.17
C LYS A 100 9.98 -11.85 -6.46
N GLN A 101 10.29 -10.61 -6.10
CA GLN A 101 11.55 -10.28 -5.44
C GLN A 101 11.44 -8.98 -4.63
N ILE A 102 12.09 -8.92 -3.48
CA ILE A 102 12.43 -7.66 -2.80
C ILE A 102 13.75 -7.19 -3.39
N ILE A 103 13.72 -6.14 -4.23
CA ILE A 103 14.90 -5.56 -4.86
C ILE A 103 15.73 -4.83 -3.81
N SER A 104 15.07 -4.03 -2.97
CA SER A 104 15.71 -3.32 -1.87
C SER A 104 14.76 -3.13 -0.69
N ARG A 105 15.35 -3.00 0.51
CA ARG A 105 14.68 -2.66 1.76
C ARG A 105 15.59 -1.70 2.52
N THR A 106 15.19 -0.44 2.60
CA THR A 106 15.99 0.64 3.18
C THR A 106 15.32 1.18 4.42
N LYS A 107 15.99 1.07 5.58
CA LYS A 107 15.52 1.67 6.83
C LYS A 107 15.56 3.20 6.67
N ILE A 108 14.48 3.86 7.06
CA ILE A 108 14.40 5.31 7.08
C ILE A 108 14.95 5.85 8.40
N GLU A 109 15.52 7.05 8.34
CA GLU A 109 16.06 7.74 9.51
C GLU A 109 14.99 7.92 10.60
N ASN A 110 15.45 7.82 11.85
CA ASN A 110 14.60 8.07 12.99
C ASN A 110 14.10 9.53 12.97
N ASN A 111 12.85 9.74 13.36
CA ASN A 111 12.14 11.02 13.28
C ASN A 111 11.78 11.51 11.87
N ALA A 112 11.86 10.67 10.83
CA ALA A 112 11.22 10.98 9.56
C ALA A 112 9.73 11.29 9.78
N THR A 113 9.25 12.36 9.16
CA THR A 113 7.91 12.90 9.37
C THR A 113 6.98 12.61 8.22
N PHE A 114 5.71 12.35 8.52
CA PHE A 114 4.66 12.11 7.54
C PHE A 114 3.29 12.50 8.09
N SER A 115 2.36 12.80 7.19
CA SER A 115 1.00 13.18 7.52
C SER A 115 0.02 12.04 7.33
N LEU A 116 -0.98 11.93 8.21
CA LEU A 116 -2.14 11.06 8.04
C LEU A 116 -3.43 11.83 8.29
N ASP A 117 -4.44 11.53 7.48
CA ASP A 117 -5.81 11.98 7.76
C ASP A 117 -6.37 11.13 8.92
N LEU A 118 -6.76 11.79 10.00
CA LEU A 118 -7.35 11.21 11.20
C LEU A 118 -8.88 11.30 11.16
N LYS A 119 -9.40 12.27 10.42
CA LYS A 119 -10.81 12.42 10.03
C LYS A 119 -10.87 12.98 8.62
N SER A 120 -11.78 12.49 7.79
CA SER A 120 -12.09 13.06 6.48
C SER A 120 -13.58 12.96 6.20
N ASP A 121 -14.21 14.09 5.91
CA ASP A 121 -15.66 14.25 5.79
C ASP A 121 -16.39 13.65 7.00
N ASN A 122 -17.16 12.58 6.78
CA ASN A 122 -17.93 11.88 7.82
C ASN A 122 -17.22 10.62 8.33
N VAL A 123 -15.95 10.41 7.95
CA VAL A 123 -15.19 9.23 8.31
C VAL A 123 -14.17 9.58 9.38
N ASN A 124 -14.32 8.97 10.54
CA ASN A 124 -13.31 9.01 11.59
C ASN A 124 -12.41 7.76 11.47
N TYR A 125 -11.10 7.97 11.33
CA TYR A 125 -10.12 6.88 11.25
C TYR A 125 -9.60 6.48 12.64
N LEU A 126 -9.87 7.28 13.67
CA LEU A 126 -9.43 7.02 15.03
C LEU A 126 -10.46 6.27 15.86
N LYS A 127 -9.93 5.50 16.80
CA LYS A 127 -10.64 4.84 17.89
C LYS A 127 -9.95 5.15 19.20
N GLY A 128 -10.71 5.02 20.29
CA GLY A 128 -10.22 5.29 21.65
C GLY A 128 -10.47 6.73 22.09
N ASP A 129 -9.82 7.11 23.19
CA ASP A 129 -10.00 8.38 23.89
C ASP A 129 -8.76 8.70 24.74
N VAL A 130 -8.77 9.81 25.47
CA VAL A 130 -7.63 10.24 26.32
C VAL A 130 -7.29 9.21 27.40
N SER A 131 -8.26 8.49 27.95
CA SER A 131 -8.05 7.51 29.03
C SER A 131 -7.51 6.18 28.51
N ASN A 132 -7.99 5.75 27.34
CA ASN A 132 -7.67 4.46 26.73
C ASN A 132 -6.55 4.53 25.67
N GLY A 133 -6.13 5.74 25.31
CA GLY A 133 -5.23 6.00 24.19
C GLY A 133 -5.96 5.98 22.84
N PHE A 134 -5.32 6.55 21.83
CA PHE A 134 -5.83 6.60 20.47
C PHE A 134 -5.16 5.56 19.57
N ASN A 135 -5.94 5.00 18.65
CA ASN A 135 -5.44 4.08 17.64
C ASN A 135 -6.09 4.37 16.26
N ILE A 136 -5.30 4.28 15.20
CA ILE A 136 -5.75 4.36 13.81
C ILE A 136 -6.26 2.98 13.37
N LEU A 137 -7.58 2.85 13.21
CA LEU A 137 -8.27 1.69 12.64
C LEU A 137 -7.95 0.32 13.29
N ASN A 138 -7.64 0.29 14.58
CA ASN A 138 -7.13 -0.87 15.33
C ASN A 138 -5.77 -1.42 14.84
N GLU A 139 -5.04 -0.69 14.01
CA GLU A 139 -3.75 -1.14 13.46
C GLU A 139 -2.56 -0.41 14.09
N VAL A 140 -2.69 0.88 14.38
CA VAL A 140 -1.55 1.71 14.80
C VAL A 140 -1.89 2.53 16.03
N ASN A 141 -1.26 2.23 17.16
CA ASN A 141 -1.37 3.05 18.36
C ASN A 141 -0.65 4.40 18.15
N ILE A 142 -1.26 5.47 18.63
CA ILE A 142 -0.70 6.82 18.56
C ILE A 142 -0.07 7.16 19.90
N ASP A 143 1.24 7.45 19.89
CA ASP A 143 1.88 8.18 20.97
C ASP A 143 1.52 9.66 20.79
N CYS A 144 0.45 10.11 21.46
CA CYS A 144 -0.04 11.49 21.35
C CYS A 144 0.83 12.50 22.11
N ASN A 145 1.86 12.04 22.86
CA ASN A 145 2.72 12.90 23.67
C ASN A 145 1.89 13.87 24.54
N SER A 146 2.09 15.19 24.42
CA SER A 146 1.32 16.21 25.13
C SER A 146 0.06 16.68 24.39
N LEU A 147 -0.30 16.05 23.27
CA LEU A 147 -1.37 16.48 22.35
C LEU A 147 -2.64 15.60 22.46
N CYS A 148 -2.76 14.74 23.47
CA CYS A 148 -3.89 13.81 23.58
C CYS A 148 -5.24 14.54 23.75
N ASP A 149 -5.27 15.60 24.56
CA ASP A 149 -6.47 16.43 24.77
C ASP A 149 -6.82 17.22 23.50
N ASP A 150 -5.83 17.83 22.86
CA ASP A 150 -6.02 18.55 21.58
C ASP A 150 -6.53 17.62 20.48
N LEU A 151 -6.02 16.39 20.42
CA LEU A 151 -6.50 15.37 19.48
C LEU A 151 -7.96 15.01 19.77
N ALA A 152 -8.32 14.81 21.05
CA ALA A 152 -9.69 14.51 21.44
C ALA A 152 -10.66 15.63 21.02
N LEU A 153 -10.26 16.89 21.24
CA LEU A 153 -11.05 18.06 20.84
C LEU A 153 -11.17 18.17 19.31
N ALA A 154 -10.07 17.96 18.57
CA ALA A 154 -10.07 18.04 17.12
C ALA A 154 -11.00 17.00 16.47
N ILE A 155 -11.04 15.78 17.01
CA ILE A 155 -11.89 14.71 16.47
C ILE A 155 -13.37 14.94 16.80
N GLN A 156 -13.69 15.50 17.96
CA GLN A 156 -15.05 15.84 18.38
C GLN A 156 -15.59 17.12 17.74
N SER A 157 -14.74 17.93 17.11
CA SER A 157 -15.16 19.15 16.44
C SER A 157 -16.01 18.87 15.20
N ASN A 158 -16.61 19.92 14.67
CA ASN A 158 -17.33 19.91 13.39
C ASN A 158 -16.40 19.97 12.16
N ALA A 159 -15.07 19.98 12.35
CA ALA A 159 -14.10 19.97 11.26
C ALA A 159 -14.33 18.75 10.37
N LYS A 160 -14.23 18.94 9.05
CA LYS A 160 -14.40 17.84 8.09
C LYS A 160 -13.12 17.06 7.96
N HIS A 161 -11.99 17.76 8.00
CA HIS A 161 -10.67 17.19 7.90
C HIS A 161 -9.91 17.44 9.20
N VAL A 162 -9.37 16.37 9.75
CA VAL A 162 -8.39 16.44 10.84
C VAL A 162 -7.18 15.65 10.37
N ARG A 163 -6.03 16.30 10.29
CA ARG A 163 -4.77 15.71 9.86
C ARG A 163 -3.74 15.80 10.96
N GLY A 164 -3.08 14.69 11.24
CA GLY A 164 -1.95 14.62 12.14
C GLY A 164 -0.65 14.59 11.37
N GLU A 165 0.34 15.34 11.83
CA GLU A 165 1.73 15.12 11.48
C GLU A 165 2.36 14.18 12.51
N PHE A 166 3.11 13.20 12.04
CA PHE A 166 3.72 12.17 12.87
C PHE A 166 5.22 12.08 12.64
N ALA A 167 5.96 11.75 13.69
CA ALA A 167 7.35 11.32 13.62
C ALA A 167 7.45 9.81 13.85
N LEU A 168 8.24 9.14 13.01
CA LEU A 168 8.56 7.72 13.17
C LEU A 168 9.56 7.50 14.33
N LYS A 169 9.27 6.54 15.20
CA LYS A 169 10.16 6.07 16.27
C LYS A 169 10.95 4.84 15.81
N ASP A 170 12.04 4.55 16.50
CA ASP A 170 13.01 3.49 16.16
C ASP A 170 12.35 2.10 16.02
N ASP A 171 11.36 1.83 16.87
CA ASP A 171 10.56 0.60 16.92
C ASP A 171 9.46 0.52 15.85
N GLY A 172 9.35 1.53 14.99
CA GLY A 172 8.31 1.63 13.95
C GLY A 172 6.98 2.19 14.46
N SER A 173 6.86 2.52 15.74
CA SER A 173 5.71 3.26 16.27
C SER A 173 5.74 4.72 15.85
N ILE A 174 4.63 5.43 16.07
CA ILE A 174 4.45 6.79 15.56
C ILE A 174 4.12 7.73 16.72
N LYS A 175 4.69 8.93 16.70
CA LYS A 175 4.43 10.00 17.67
C LYS A 175 3.78 11.18 16.98
N LEU A 176 2.65 11.64 17.49
CA LEU A 176 1.97 12.84 17.00
C LEU A 176 2.81 14.08 17.34
N ILE A 177 3.09 14.92 16.34
CA ILE A 177 3.87 16.15 16.50
C ILE A 177 3.03 17.41 16.30
N SER A 178 1.98 17.36 15.48
CA SER A 178 1.02 18.45 15.35
C SER A 178 -0.31 17.95 14.80
N ILE A 179 -1.35 18.76 14.97
CA ILE A 179 -2.71 18.51 14.47
C ILE A 179 -3.12 19.74 13.67
N THR A 180 -3.75 19.52 12.53
CA THR A 180 -4.38 20.55 11.70
C THR A 180 -5.81 20.14 11.39
N ASN A 181 -6.72 21.09 11.40
CA ASN A 181 -8.12 20.90 11.06
C ASN A 181 -8.71 22.13 10.37
N ASP A 182 -9.82 21.96 9.67
CA ASP A 182 -10.50 22.99 8.86
C ASP A 182 -11.88 23.39 9.39
#